data_AF-A0A836GWE2-F1
#
_entry.id   AF-A0A836GWE2-F1
#
_cell.length_a   1.000
_cell.length_b   1.000
_cell.length_c   1.000
_cell.angle_alpha   90.00
_cell.angle_beta   90.00
_cell.angle_gamma   90.00
#
_symmetry.space_group_name_H-M   'P 1'
#
loop_
_entity.id
_entity.type
_entity.pdbx_description
1 polymer ?
#
loop_
_entity_poly.entity_id
_entity_poly.type
_entity_poly.pdbx_seq_one_letter_code
_entity_poly.pdbx_strand_id
1 'polypeptide(L)'
;MLCGSRVILARTAVAFFNMKHFQAKKKYNLTPQNTYETLSAVLSPRDRLLRQSVAGSGGARVLVLDAQQAVKGVYLPVFCMPHPSTVSNGTSSLGIEVADYTRFIEGLSAARKASGDAGASALPSVLVVMSHPDGVAYGTFRADGTPGVPMKNLALRPALPLVTAQEDTTNPVSTVIRNSGLGTVMPMLSASHGTANTLGELYNELNRGAHTVELAACCTFLWIQREGRSLMSLGAARSFEQRCERMKNDSGSTFPLVKGGVSFLDHRWLLLMDVVLRPDTNVGLYARDPATGDRIVNVTGVRSALCKGSLYLDYVPRTEMDRTGAATTCSPASG
;
A
#
# COMPACT_ATOMS: atom_id res chain seq x y z
N MET A 1 12.91 -44.19 30.66
CA MET A 1 12.31 -43.65 29.42
C MET A 1 11.51 -42.42 29.78
N LEU A 2 12.07 -41.23 29.62
CA LEU A 2 11.38 -39.97 29.89
C LEU A 2 10.69 -39.54 28.59
N CYS A 3 9.35 -39.65 28.56
CA CYS A 3 8.52 -39.03 27.53
C CYS A 3 8.81 -37.53 27.51
N GLY A 4 9.49 -37.07 26.46
CA GLY A 4 9.62 -35.65 26.16
C GLY A 4 8.24 -35.08 25.89
N SER A 5 7.67 -34.41 26.89
CA SER A 5 6.44 -33.65 26.75
C SER A 5 6.71 -32.51 25.76
N ARG A 6 6.35 -32.71 24.49
CA ARG A 6 6.26 -31.62 23.51
C ARG A 6 5.14 -30.73 24.03
N VAL A 7 5.50 -29.63 24.69
CA VAL A 7 4.55 -28.56 24.99
C VAL A 7 4.05 -28.05 23.64
N ILE A 8 2.89 -28.57 23.22
CA ILE A 8 2.11 -27.98 22.15
C ILE A 8 1.58 -26.69 22.77
N LEU A 9 2.29 -25.58 22.54
CA LEU A 9 1.77 -24.26 22.85
C LEU A 9 0.43 -24.14 22.11
N ALA A 10 -0.66 -24.14 22.87
CA ALA A 10 -1.99 -23.88 22.33
C ALA A 10 -1.96 -22.52 21.63
N ARG A 11 -2.46 -22.47 20.40
CA ARG A 11 -2.48 -21.21 19.63
C ARG A 11 -3.27 -20.16 20.38
N THR A 12 -2.77 -18.93 20.36
CA THR A 12 -3.40 -17.81 21.06
C THR A 12 -4.66 -17.37 20.31
N ALA A 13 -5.79 -17.28 21.03
CA ALA A 13 -6.99 -16.67 20.48
C ALA A 13 -6.73 -15.20 20.09
N VAL A 14 -7.37 -14.74 19.02
CA VAL A 14 -7.14 -13.39 18.45
C VAL A 14 -7.24 -12.26 19.48
N ALA A 15 -8.15 -12.35 20.45
CA ALA A 15 -8.36 -11.34 21.49
C ALA A 15 -7.14 -11.14 22.41
N PHE A 16 -6.32 -12.18 22.59
CA PHE A 16 -5.13 -12.16 23.45
C PHE A 16 -3.82 -12.08 22.65
N PHE A 17 -3.91 -11.95 21.33
CA PHE A 17 -2.74 -11.94 20.47
C PHE A 17 -1.89 -10.69 20.67
N ASN A 18 -0.59 -10.90 20.88
CA ASN A 18 0.41 -9.85 20.91
C ASN A 18 1.64 -10.28 20.10
N MET A 19 2.09 -9.38 19.21
CA MET A 19 3.27 -9.63 18.37
C MET A 19 4.52 -9.97 19.17
N LYS A 20 4.68 -9.43 20.39
CA LYS A 20 5.85 -9.71 21.26
C LYS A 20 5.95 -11.19 21.65
N HIS A 21 4.84 -11.91 21.65
CA HIS A 21 4.77 -13.32 22.03
C HIS A 21 4.65 -14.25 20.82
N PHE A 22 4.54 -13.70 19.61
CA PHE A 22 4.45 -14.49 18.39
C PHE A 22 5.83 -14.99 17.98
N GLN A 23 6.00 -16.31 17.93
CA GLN A 23 7.23 -16.96 17.50
C GLN A 23 7.01 -17.63 16.14
N ALA A 24 7.50 -16.99 15.09
CA ALA A 24 7.46 -17.56 13.74
C ALA A 24 8.42 -18.75 13.65
N LYS A 25 7.88 -19.92 13.30
CA LYS A 25 8.67 -21.12 12.97
C LYS A 25 9.01 -21.17 11.50
N LYS A 26 8.19 -20.56 10.64
CA LYS A 26 8.40 -20.51 9.19
C LYS A 26 8.15 -19.11 8.65
N LYS A 27 9.00 -18.68 7.73
CA LYS A 27 8.86 -17.43 6.96
C LYS A 27 8.83 -17.75 5.47
N TYR A 28 7.86 -17.19 4.76
CA TYR A 28 7.80 -17.15 3.30
C TYR A 28 7.96 -15.71 2.84
N ASN A 29 8.82 -15.49 1.86
CA ASN A 29 8.95 -14.19 1.19
C ASN A 29 7.93 -14.14 0.04
N LEU A 30 7.13 -13.09 0.01
CA LEU A 30 6.06 -12.94 -0.97
C LEU A 30 6.40 -11.84 -1.96
N THR A 31 6.10 -12.11 -3.22
CA THR A 31 6.17 -11.23 -4.38
C THR A 31 4.84 -11.29 -5.13
N PRO A 32 4.55 -10.33 -6.02
CA PRO A 32 3.37 -10.43 -6.88
C PRO A 32 3.20 -11.78 -7.58
N GLN A 33 4.32 -12.39 -8.00
CA GLN A 33 4.34 -13.61 -8.80
C GLN A 33 4.02 -14.86 -7.98
N ASN A 34 4.46 -14.93 -6.72
CA ASN A 34 4.33 -16.15 -5.91
C ASN A 34 3.25 -16.08 -4.83
N THR A 35 2.61 -14.92 -4.63
CA THR A 35 1.70 -14.72 -3.49
C THR A 35 0.52 -15.68 -3.53
N TYR A 36 -0.14 -15.82 -4.68
CA TYR A 36 -1.28 -16.74 -4.84
C TYR A 36 -0.86 -18.19 -4.55
N GLU A 37 0.18 -18.68 -5.21
CA GLU A 37 0.66 -20.05 -5.07
C GLU A 37 1.06 -20.37 -3.63
N THR A 38 1.78 -19.44 -2.98
CA THR A 38 2.24 -19.61 -1.60
C THR A 38 1.07 -19.67 -0.63
N LEU A 39 0.11 -18.74 -0.72
CA LEU A 39 -1.05 -18.73 0.18
C LEU A 39 -1.89 -19.99 0.01
N SER A 40 -2.17 -20.38 -1.23
CA SER A 40 -2.97 -21.58 -1.55
C SER A 40 -2.29 -22.88 -1.13
N ALA A 41 -0.96 -22.96 -1.16
CA ALA A 41 -0.22 -24.17 -0.80
C ALA A 41 -0.01 -24.32 0.72
N VAL A 42 0.03 -23.21 1.45
CA VAL A 42 0.51 -23.17 2.84
C VAL A 42 -0.61 -22.96 3.86
N LEU A 43 -1.65 -22.25 3.47
CA LEU A 43 -2.80 -21.94 4.33
C LEU A 43 -4.00 -22.85 3.98
N SER A 44 -4.88 -23.08 4.95
CA SER A 44 -6.16 -23.73 4.66
C SER A 44 -7.09 -22.74 3.95
N PRO A 45 -7.90 -23.17 2.98
CA PRO A 45 -8.89 -22.31 2.32
C PRO A 45 -9.87 -21.65 3.30
N ARG A 46 -10.17 -22.31 4.44
CA ARG A 46 -11.06 -21.82 5.51
C ARG A 46 -10.37 -20.91 6.53
N ASP A 47 -9.06 -20.74 6.42
CA ASP A 47 -8.35 -19.78 7.25
C ASP A 47 -8.82 -18.37 6.93
N ARG A 48 -8.70 -17.46 7.89
CA ARG A 48 -9.20 -16.10 7.73
C ARG A 48 -8.08 -15.08 7.83
N LEU A 49 -8.13 -14.10 6.95
CA LEU A 49 -7.22 -12.97 6.89
C LEU A 49 -7.90 -11.78 7.57
N LEU A 50 -7.46 -11.42 8.77
CA LEU A 50 -8.03 -10.37 9.58
C LEU A 50 -7.06 -9.20 9.77
N ARG A 51 -7.49 -7.99 9.41
CA ARG A 51 -6.75 -6.76 9.73
C ARG A 51 -7.10 -6.34 11.16
N GLN A 52 -6.14 -6.41 12.09
CA GLN A 52 -6.38 -6.13 13.51
C GLN A 52 -6.40 -4.62 13.83
N SER A 53 -5.59 -3.82 13.14
CA SER A 53 -5.49 -2.38 13.41
C SER A 53 -5.73 -1.56 12.15
N VAL A 54 -6.40 -0.42 12.34
CA VAL A 54 -6.61 0.58 11.29
C VAL A 54 -5.51 1.66 11.27
N ALA A 55 -4.67 1.72 12.31
CA ALA A 55 -3.68 2.77 12.50
C ALA A 55 -2.34 2.25 13.08
N GLY A 56 -1.31 3.09 12.97
CA GLY A 56 0.03 2.83 13.52
C GLY A 56 0.82 1.74 12.79
N SER A 57 1.95 1.33 13.37
CA SER A 57 2.85 0.32 12.80
C SER A 57 2.22 -1.07 12.65
N GLY A 58 1.17 -1.37 13.42
CA GLY A 58 0.36 -2.58 13.30
C GLY A 58 -0.68 -2.53 12.17
N GLY A 59 -0.98 -1.35 11.62
CA GLY A 59 -2.06 -1.16 10.64
C GLY A 59 -1.84 -1.82 9.28
N ALA A 60 -0.61 -2.26 9.04
CA ALA A 60 -0.15 -2.98 7.86
C ALA A 60 -0.28 -4.51 7.95
N ARG A 61 -0.46 -5.03 9.17
CA ARG A 61 -0.39 -6.47 9.44
C ARG A 61 -1.77 -7.08 9.30
N VAL A 62 -1.80 -8.27 8.71
CA VAL A 62 -2.98 -9.12 8.61
C VAL A 62 -2.70 -10.39 9.39
N LEU A 63 -3.55 -10.70 10.37
CA LEU A 63 -3.47 -11.95 11.09
C LEU A 63 -4.07 -13.06 10.25
N VAL A 64 -3.43 -14.23 10.29
CA VAL A 64 -4.00 -15.46 9.74
C VAL A 64 -4.60 -16.24 10.89
N LEU A 65 -5.91 -16.46 10.82
CA LEU A 65 -6.69 -17.17 11.82
C LEU A 65 -7.06 -18.56 11.30
N ASP A 66 -7.07 -19.57 12.17
CA ASP A 66 -7.69 -20.85 11.84
C ASP A 66 -9.22 -20.82 12.09
N ALA A 67 -9.86 -21.96 11.85
CA ALA A 67 -11.29 -22.15 12.06
C ALA A 67 -11.74 -21.90 13.52
N GLN A 68 -10.82 -21.92 14.48
CA GLN A 68 -11.09 -21.69 15.90
C GLN A 68 -10.82 -20.23 16.33
N GLN A 69 -10.60 -19.32 15.37
CA GLN A 69 -10.24 -17.93 15.63
C GLN A 69 -8.92 -17.78 16.41
N ALA A 70 -8.03 -18.78 16.30
CA ALA A 70 -6.70 -18.72 16.87
C ALA A 70 -5.69 -18.27 15.81
N VAL A 71 -4.74 -17.43 16.23
CA VAL A 71 -3.73 -16.89 15.33
C VAL A 71 -2.72 -17.98 15.00
N LYS A 72 -2.61 -18.34 13.72
CA LYS A 72 -1.58 -19.26 13.21
C LYS A 72 -0.39 -18.54 12.58
N GLY A 73 -0.58 -17.27 12.25
CA GLY A 73 0.40 -16.56 11.45
C GLY A 73 0.13 -15.07 11.31
N VAL A 74 1.12 -14.39 10.76
CA VAL A 74 1.08 -12.97 10.43
C VAL A 74 1.47 -12.81 8.97
N TYR A 75 0.58 -12.22 8.19
CA TYR A 75 0.76 -11.84 6.81
C TYR A 75 1.07 -10.35 6.73
N LEU A 76 2.22 -10.01 6.14
CA LEU A 76 2.56 -8.68 5.65
C LEU A 76 2.25 -8.65 4.15
N PRO A 77 1.21 -7.92 3.72
CA PRO A 77 0.76 -7.93 2.34
C PRO A 77 1.79 -7.39 1.36
N VAL A 78 1.75 -7.93 0.13
CA VAL A 78 2.36 -7.30 -1.03
C VAL A 78 1.47 -6.12 -1.42
N PHE A 79 1.89 -4.89 -1.11
CA PHE A 79 1.02 -3.71 -1.18
C PHE A 79 0.62 -3.25 -2.59
N CYS A 80 1.29 -3.75 -3.65
CA CYS A 80 0.80 -3.55 -5.01
C CYS A 80 -0.35 -4.50 -5.41
N MET A 81 -0.68 -5.49 -4.56
CA MET A 81 -1.83 -6.38 -4.72
C MET A 81 -3.04 -5.86 -3.92
N PRO A 82 -4.27 -6.31 -4.22
CA PRO A 82 -5.44 -5.97 -3.43
C PRO A 82 -5.26 -6.33 -1.96
N HIS A 83 -5.57 -5.41 -1.06
CA HIS A 83 -5.45 -5.69 0.37
C HIS A 83 -6.64 -6.54 0.86
N PRO A 84 -6.46 -7.54 1.74
CA PRO A 84 -7.57 -8.39 2.20
C PRO A 84 -8.79 -7.64 2.76
N SER A 85 -8.56 -6.49 3.41
CA SER A 85 -9.64 -5.67 3.96
C SER A 85 -10.46 -4.90 2.92
N THR A 86 -9.93 -4.67 1.71
CA THR A 86 -10.67 -3.98 0.64
C THR A 86 -11.49 -4.95 -0.21
N VAL A 87 -11.12 -6.24 -0.25
CA VAL A 87 -11.90 -7.28 -0.95
C VAL A 87 -13.27 -7.54 -0.31
N SER A 88 -13.37 -7.35 1.01
CA SER A 88 -14.61 -7.59 1.78
C SER A 88 -15.46 -6.32 2.00
N ASN A 89 -15.25 -5.25 1.21
CA ASN A 89 -15.90 -3.95 1.38
C ASN A 89 -15.83 -3.38 2.82
N GLY A 90 -14.81 -3.79 3.60
CA GLY A 90 -14.62 -3.35 4.98
C GLY A 90 -15.64 -3.87 6.01
N THR A 91 -16.53 -4.80 5.66
CA THR A 91 -17.63 -5.23 6.55
C THR A 91 -17.35 -6.49 7.36
N SER A 92 -16.30 -7.26 7.03
CA SER A 92 -15.99 -8.48 7.77
C SER A 92 -15.11 -8.20 8.99
N SER A 93 -15.75 -7.94 10.13
CA SER A 93 -15.10 -7.84 11.46
C SER A 93 -14.30 -9.10 11.83
N LEU A 94 -14.58 -10.22 11.17
CA LEU A 94 -13.96 -11.51 11.39
C LEU A 94 -12.92 -11.88 10.31
N GLY A 95 -12.67 -10.99 9.34
CA GLY A 95 -11.71 -11.22 8.24
C GLY A 95 -12.29 -12.00 7.06
N ILE A 96 -11.53 -12.06 5.97
CA ILE A 96 -11.91 -12.74 4.72
C ILE A 96 -11.33 -14.15 4.68
N GLU A 97 -12.07 -15.14 4.17
CA GLU A 97 -11.52 -16.48 3.98
C GLU A 97 -10.39 -16.45 2.95
N VAL A 98 -9.36 -17.28 3.17
CA VAL A 98 -8.23 -17.41 2.24
C VAL A 98 -8.75 -17.83 0.86
N ALA A 99 -9.75 -18.72 0.79
CA ALA A 99 -10.38 -19.13 -0.46
C ALA A 99 -10.96 -17.96 -1.27
N ASP A 100 -11.63 -17.02 -0.61
CA ASP A 100 -12.24 -15.87 -1.28
C ASP A 100 -11.19 -14.86 -1.72
N TYR A 101 -10.18 -14.64 -0.87
CA TYR A 101 -9.07 -13.75 -1.20
C TYR A 101 -8.24 -14.29 -2.38
N THR A 102 -7.90 -15.58 -2.39
CA THR A 102 -7.14 -16.19 -3.48
C THR A 102 -7.96 -16.26 -4.76
N ARG A 103 -9.27 -16.56 -4.68
CA ARG A 103 -10.19 -16.49 -5.84
C ARG A 103 -10.25 -15.07 -6.41
N PHE A 104 -10.27 -14.04 -5.57
CA PHE A 104 -10.24 -12.65 -6.03
C PHE A 104 -8.94 -12.32 -6.78
N ILE A 105 -7.79 -12.70 -6.22
CA ILE A 105 -6.47 -12.52 -6.88
C ILE A 105 -6.41 -13.29 -8.21
N GLU A 106 -6.92 -14.51 -8.24
CA GLU A 106 -6.93 -15.37 -9.42
C GLU A 106 -7.87 -14.83 -10.51
N GLY A 107 -9.08 -14.41 -10.14
CA GLY A 107 -10.03 -13.80 -11.08
C GLY A 107 -9.46 -12.55 -11.74
N LEU A 108 -8.71 -11.74 -10.98
CA LEU A 108 -7.98 -10.58 -11.51
C LEU A 108 -6.87 -10.99 -12.48
N SER A 109 -6.19 -12.10 -12.20
CA SER A 109 -5.15 -12.66 -13.07
C SER A 109 -5.71 -13.34 -14.33
N ALA A 110 -6.93 -13.88 -14.26
CA ALA A 110 -7.62 -14.52 -15.38
C ALA A 110 -8.25 -13.51 -16.33
N ALA A 111 -8.82 -12.41 -15.81
CA ALA A 111 -9.32 -11.29 -16.62
C ALA A 111 -8.24 -10.72 -17.55
N ARG A 112 -6.97 -10.69 -17.10
CA ARG A 112 -5.78 -10.36 -17.91
C ARG A 112 -5.57 -11.28 -19.12
N LYS A 113 -5.81 -12.59 -18.96
CA LYS A 113 -5.59 -13.57 -20.04
C LYS A 113 -6.72 -13.52 -21.07
N ALA A 114 -7.94 -13.27 -20.62
CA ALA A 114 -9.12 -13.20 -21.48
C ALA A 114 -9.20 -11.90 -22.29
N SER A 115 -8.61 -10.80 -21.80
CA SER A 115 -8.77 -9.50 -22.45
C SER A 115 -8.06 -9.33 -23.77
N GLY A 116 -7.08 -10.18 -24.14
CA GLY A 116 -6.44 -10.24 -25.48
C GLY A 116 -5.77 -8.95 -26.00
N ASP A 117 -5.99 -7.83 -25.33
CA ASP A 117 -5.63 -6.50 -25.76
C ASP A 117 -4.32 -6.09 -25.09
N ALA A 118 -3.30 -5.90 -25.90
CA ALA A 118 -1.94 -5.56 -25.47
C ALA A 118 -1.80 -4.10 -24.97
N GLY A 119 -2.91 -3.38 -24.80
CA GLY A 119 -2.95 -2.00 -24.33
C GLY A 119 -3.47 -1.88 -22.90
N ALA A 120 -2.55 -1.75 -21.95
CA ALA A 120 -2.71 -1.07 -20.65
C ALA A 120 -4.15 -0.94 -20.07
N SER A 121 -4.62 -1.89 -19.26
CA SER A 121 -5.54 -1.68 -18.09
C SER A 121 -6.33 -2.95 -17.72
N ALA A 122 -5.67 -4.07 -17.41
CA ALA A 122 -6.35 -5.28 -16.90
C ALA A 122 -5.85 -5.74 -15.52
N LEU A 123 -4.69 -5.25 -15.08
CA LEU A 123 -4.19 -5.60 -13.75
C LEU A 123 -4.81 -4.68 -12.70
N PRO A 124 -5.24 -5.22 -11.55
CA PRO A 124 -5.69 -4.40 -10.43
C PRO A 124 -4.56 -3.43 -10.07
N SER A 125 -4.94 -2.18 -9.83
CA SER A 125 -4.01 -1.13 -9.45
C SER A 125 -4.27 -0.66 -8.03
N VAL A 126 -3.24 -0.12 -7.41
CA VAL A 126 -3.32 0.55 -6.12
C VAL A 126 -2.94 2.02 -6.30
N LEU A 127 -3.71 2.93 -5.72
CA LEU A 127 -3.30 4.32 -5.58
C LEU A 127 -2.40 4.41 -4.36
N VAL A 128 -1.27 5.09 -4.51
CA VAL A 128 -0.33 5.36 -3.43
C VAL A 128 -0.24 6.87 -3.28
N VAL A 129 -0.52 7.35 -2.07
CA VAL A 129 -0.28 8.73 -1.65
C VAL A 129 0.70 8.70 -0.48
N MET A 130 1.86 9.33 -0.64
CA MET A 130 2.90 9.43 0.38
C MET A 130 3.00 10.86 0.88
N SER A 131 2.69 11.08 2.16
CA SER A 131 2.88 12.38 2.80
C SER A 131 4.17 12.42 3.61
N HIS A 132 4.95 13.48 3.43
CA HIS A 132 6.20 13.73 4.13
C HIS A 132 6.33 15.22 4.51
N PRO A 133 7.38 15.63 5.26
CA PRO A 133 7.51 16.98 5.81
C PRO A 133 7.73 18.09 4.78
N ASP A 134 8.07 17.71 3.55
CA ASP A 134 8.46 18.64 2.49
C ASP A 134 7.45 18.60 1.33
N GLY A 135 6.50 17.67 1.35
CA GLY A 135 5.73 17.33 0.16
C GLY A 135 4.67 16.23 0.34
N VAL A 136 3.91 16.03 -0.72
CA VAL A 136 3.12 14.82 -0.96
C VAL A 136 3.53 14.25 -2.31
N ALA A 137 3.65 12.93 -2.43
CA ALA A 137 3.75 12.26 -3.72
C ALA A 137 2.54 11.36 -3.94
N TYR A 138 2.11 11.21 -5.18
CA TYR A 138 1.08 10.24 -5.51
C TYR A 138 1.35 9.55 -6.85
N GLY A 139 0.87 8.32 -7.02
CA GLY A 139 0.93 7.55 -8.26
C GLY A 139 0.18 6.24 -8.13
N THR A 140 -0.02 5.51 -9.22
CA THR A 140 -0.64 4.18 -9.17
C THR A 140 0.34 3.08 -9.54
N PHE A 141 0.17 1.91 -8.93
CA PHE A 141 0.97 0.72 -9.21
C PHE A 141 0.06 -0.44 -9.50
N ARG A 142 0.32 -1.17 -10.59
CA ARG A 142 -0.40 -2.39 -10.95
C ARG A 142 0.08 -3.55 -10.08
N ALA A 143 -0.67 -4.65 -10.07
CA ALA A 143 -0.34 -5.87 -9.34
C ALA A 143 1.08 -6.38 -9.58
N ASP A 144 1.64 -6.21 -10.77
CA ASP A 144 3.01 -6.62 -11.10
C ASP A 144 4.09 -5.62 -10.63
N GLY A 145 3.68 -4.51 -10.01
CA GLY A 145 4.54 -3.42 -9.56
C GLY A 145 4.82 -2.35 -10.62
N THR A 146 4.31 -2.49 -11.84
CA THR A 146 4.51 -1.47 -12.87
C THR A 146 3.69 -0.22 -12.55
N PRO A 147 4.23 0.99 -12.77
CA PRO A 147 3.45 2.21 -12.56
C PRO A 147 2.35 2.30 -13.64
N GLY A 148 1.14 2.64 -13.21
CA GLY A 148 0.04 2.98 -14.11
C GLY A 148 0.09 4.47 -14.43
N VAL A 149 -0.31 5.27 -13.45
CA VAL A 149 -0.09 6.71 -13.38
C VAL A 149 1.30 6.94 -12.79
N PRO A 150 2.24 7.58 -13.52
CA PRO A 150 3.57 7.88 -13.00
C PRO A 150 3.51 8.66 -11.70
N MET A 151 4.40 8.33 -10.77
CA MET A 151 4.44 9.00 -9.48
C MET A 151 4.89 10.46 -9.64
N LYS A 152 4.06 11.39 -9.18
CA LYS A 152 4.34 12.83 -9.16
C LYS A 152 4.68 13.27 -7.75
N ASN A 153 5.70 14.11 -7.61
CA ASN A 153 6.04 14.76 -6.35
C ASN A 153 5.48 16.20 -6.36
N LEU A 154 4.72 16.53 -5.31
CA LEU A 154 4.11 17.82 -5.07
C LEU A 154 4.80 18.47 -3.87
N ALA A 155 5.53 19.55 -4.11
CA ALA A 155 6.22 20.28 -3.06
C ALA A 155 5.22 21.12 -2.26
N LEU A 156 5.33 21.08 -0.92
CA LEU A 156 4.47 21.83 0.00
C LEU A 156 5.16 23.02 0.67
N ARG A 157 6.45 23.22 0.43
CA ARG A 157 7.12 24.45 0.83
C ARG A 157 7.06 25.45 -0.33
N PRO A 158 6.91 26.75 -0.05
CA PRO A 158 7.31 27.74 -1.04
C PRO A 158 8.76 27.44 -1.39
N ALA A 159 9.06 27.23 -2.67
CA ALA A 159 10.42 27.28 -3.14
C ALA A 159 10.92 28.66 -2.73
N LEU A 160 11.72 28.73 -1.65
CA LEU A 160 12.46 29.94 -1.37
C LEU A 160 13.26 30.18 -2.65
N PRO A 161 13.07 31.32 -3.34
CA PRO A 161 13.95 31.63 -4.44
C PRO A 161 15.35 31.62 -3.84
N LEU A 162 16.21 30.74 -4.36
CA LEU A 162 17.63 30.89 -4.14
C LEU A 162 17.93 32.29 -4.72
N VAL A 163 18.09 33.27 -3.85
CA VAL A 163 18.46 34.63 -4.22
C VAL A 163 19.90 34.55 -4.73
N THR A 164 20.06 34.13 -5.98
CA THR A 164 21.09 34.69 -6.83
C THR A 164 20.49 35.97 -7.35
N ALA A 165 20.93 37.09 -6.77
CA ALA A 165 20.62 38.42 -7.23
C ALA A 165 20.83 38.50 -8.74
N GLN A 166 19.77 38.75 -9.50
CA GLN A 166 19.84 39.59 -10.69
C GLN A 166 18.46 40.12 -11.04
N GLU A 167 18.44 41.42 -11.31
CA GLU A 167 17.32 42.33 -11.47
C GLU A 167 16.45 42.06 -12.71
N ASP A 168 15.24 42.65 -12.65
CA ASP A 168 14.42 43.14 -13.77
C ASP A 168 14.03 42.17 -14.89
N THR A 169 12.79 41.69 -14.86
CA THR A 169 11.71 42.22 -15.72
C THR A 169 10.38 41.50 -15.48
N THR A 170 9.32 42.31 -15.46
CA THR A 170 7.91 41.95 -15.42
C THR A 170 7.49 41.09 -16.62
N ASN A 171 7.11 39.83 -16.38
CA ASN A 171 6.14 39.05 -17.15
C ASN A 171 5.70 37.82 -16.33
N PRO A 172 4.39 37.45 -16.29
CA PRO A 172 3.94 36.23 -15.65
C PRO A 172 4.30 35.02 -16.54
N VAL A 173 5.56 34.57 -16.43
CA VAL A 173 6.07 33.43 -17.18
C VAL A 173 5.61 32.13 -16.51
N SER A 174 4.73 31.42 -17.23
CA SER A 174 4.43 29.99 -17.14
C SER A 174 5.46 29.19 -16.34
N THR A 175 5.06 28.65 -15.18
CA THR A 175 5.87 27.75 -14.37
C THR A 175 6.16 26.47 -15.12
N VAL A 176 7.40 26.34 -15.58
CA VAL A 176 7.93 25.21 -16.35
C VAL A 176 7.81 23.92 -15.53
N ILE A 177 7.04 22.96 -16.05
CA ILE A 177 7.07 21.56 -15.62
C ILE A 177 8.49 21.05 -15.83
N ARG A 178 9.25 20.82 -14.75
CA ARG A 178 10.61 20.28 -14.84
C ARG A 178 10.56 18.76 -14.75
N ASN A 179 10.84 18.10 -15.86
CA ASN A 179 11.03 16.66 -15.93
C ASN A 179 12.40 16.32 -15.34
N SER A 180 12.44 15.83 -14.09
CA SER A 180 13.65 15.28 -13.48
C SER A 180 13.75 13.78 -13.75
N GLY A 181 14.96 13.24 -13.89
CA GLY A 181 15.22 11.81 -14.17
C GLY A 181 14.79 10.82 -13.07
N LEU A 182 14.24 11.31 -11.95
CA LEU A 182 13.64 10.51 -10.87
C LEU A 182 12.11 10.65 -10.75
N GLY A 183 11.48 11.48 -11.59
CA GLY A 183 10.04 11.74 -11.58
C GLY A 183 9.69 13.19 -11.97
N THR A 184 8.42 13.44 -12.29
CA THR A 184 7.91 14.80 -12.54
C THR A 184 7.68 15.51 -11.21
N VAL A 185 8.42 16.57 -10.94
CA VAL A 185 8.19 17.46 -9.80
C VAL A 185 7.29 18.59 -10.29
N MET A 186 6.06 18.65 -9.76
CA MET A 186 5.18 19.78 -10.02
C MET A 186 5.18 20.68 -8.78
N PRO A 187 5.59 21.95 -8.90
CA PRO A 187 5.34 22.90 -7.84
C PRO A 187 3.82 23.02 -7.67
N MET A 188 3.30 22.75 -6.46
CA MET A 188 1.93 23.18 -6.17
C MET A 188 1.93 24.69 -6.21
N LEU A 189 1.05 25.26 -7.04
CA LEU A 189 0.91 26.70 -7.21
C LEU A 189 0.59 27.30 -5.84
N SER A 190 1.56 27.99 -5.24
CA SER A 190 1.39 28.81 -4.03
C SER A 190 1.03 28.04 -2.75
N ALA A 191 1.98 27.25 -2.22
CA ALA A 191 1.95 26.74 -0.84
C ALA A 191 2.08 27.82 0.26
N SER A 192 1.88 29.11 -0.07
CA SER A 192 1.74 30.20 0.90
C SER A 192 0.37 30.21 1.60
N HIS A 193 -0.55 29.33 1.19
CA HIS A 193 -1.90 29.25 1.74
C HIS A 193 -2.12 27.93 2.48
N GLY A 194 -2.78 27.99 3.65
CA GLY A 194 -2.83 26.91 4.65
C GLY A 194 -3.31 25.54 4.14
N THR A 195 -3.11 24.51 4.96
CA THR A 195 -3.31 23.07 4.67
C THR A 195 -4.60 22.69 3.92
N ALA A 196 -5.67 23.46 4.08
CA ALA A 196 -6.94 23.25 3.37
C ALA A 196 -6.85 23.50 1.86
N ASN A 197 -6.08 24.49 1.41
CA ASN A 197 -5.95 24.81 -0.02
C ASN A 197 -5.14 23.73 -0.74
N THR A 198 -4.05 23.29 -0.12
CA THR A 198 -3.25 22.15 -0.58
C THR A 198 -4.06 20.87 -0.73
N LEU A 199 -4.95 20.58 0.22
CA LEU A 199 -5.86 19.43 0.15
C LEU A 199 -6.84 19.54 -1.03
N GLY A 200 -7.37 20.74 -1.27
CA GLY A 200 -8.22 21.00 -2.42
C GLY A 200 -7.49 20.82 -3.74
N GLU A 201 -6.25 21.27 -3.85
CA GLU A 201 -5.41 21.07 -5.03
C GLU A 201 -5.07 19.60 -5.25
N LEU A 202 -4.68 18.86 -4.21
CA LEU A 202 -4.44 17.41 -4.29
C LEU A 202 -5.70 16.66 -4.72
N TYR A 203 -6.85 16.98 -4.13
CA TYR A 203 -8.13 16.37 -4.49
C TYR A 203 -8.46 16.64 -5.96
N ASN A 204 -8.31 17.89 -6.39
CA ASN A 204 -8.58 18.27 -7.77
C ASN A 204 -7.60 17.60 -8.72
N GLU A 205 -6.31 17.51 -8.38
CA GLU A 205 -5.31 16.82 -9.20
C GLU A 205 -5.60 15.32 -9.33
N LEU A 206 -5.99 14.64 -8.24
CA LEU A 206 -6.42 13.23 -8.28
C LEU A 206 -7.69 13.02 -9.11
N ASN A 207 -8.57 14.03 -9.17
CA ASN A 207 -9.86 13.92 -9.84
C ASN A 207 -9.92 14.64 -11.20
N ARG A 208 -8.82 15.21 -11.68
CA ARG A 208 -8.74 15.96 -12.95
C ARG A 208 -8.04 15.15 -14.03
N GLY A 209 -8.63 15.14 -15.22
CA GLY A 209 -7.96 14.69 -16.45
C GLY A 209 -8.08 13.20 -16.79
N ALA A 210 -7.14 12.74 -17.63
CA ALA A 210 -7.15 11.43 -18.30
C ALA A 210 -6.95 10.21 -17.37
N HIS A 211 -6.50 10.45 -16.13
CA HIS A 211 -6.17 9.38 -15.18
C HIS A 211 -7.35 8.96 -14.28
N THR A 212 -8.49 9.65 -14.38
CA THR A 212 -9.69 9.40 -13.56
C THR A 212 -10.22 7.98 -13.70
N VAL A 213 -10.14 7.40 -14.91
CA VAL A 213 -10.55 6.01 -15.19
C VAL A 213 -9.62 5.01 -14.49
N GLU A 214 -8.30 5.21 -14.56
CA GLU A 214 -7.32 4.32 -13.92
C GLU A 214 -7.36 4.41 -12.39
N LEU A 215 -7.63 5.62 -11.86
CA LEU A 215 -7.80 5.84 -10.43
C LEU A 215 -9.11 5.23 -9.91
N ALA A 216 -10.20 5.34 -10.66
CA ALA A 216 -11.47 4.70 -10.31
C ALA A 216 -11.34 3.17 -10.26
N ALA A 217 -10.54 2.59 -11.15
CA ALA A 217 -10.29 1.15 -11.26
C ALA A 217 -9.36 0.58 -10.16
N CYS A 218 -8.72 1.42 -9.34
CA CYS A 218 -7.83 0.96 -8.29
C CYS A 218 -8.59 0.16 -7.22
N CYS A 219 -8.09 -1.02 -6.84
CA CYS A 219 -8.73 -1.88 -5.84
C CYS A 219 -8.44 -1.45 -4.39
N THR A 220 -7.37 -0.68 -4.17
CA THR A 220 -6.92 -0.24 -2.85
C THR A 220 -6.30 1.14 -2.95
N PHE A 221 -6.56 1.99 -1.96
CA PHE A 221 -5.93 3.30 -1.82
C PHE A 221 -5.03 3.31 -0.59
N LEU A 222 -3.74 3.58 -0.76
CA LEU A 222 -2.75 3.59 0.31
C LEU A 222 -2.38 5.04 0.64
N TRP A 223 -2.65 5.45 1.88
CA TRP A 223 -2.14 6.70 2.43
C TRP A 223 -0.97 6.38 3.36
N ILE A 224 0.25 6.66 2.92
CA ILE A 224 1.47 6.43 3.69
C ILE A 224 1.91 7.73 4.33
N GLN A 225 2.01 7.75 5.65
CA GLN A 225 2.51 8.88 6.42
C GLN A 225 3.91 8.59 6.96
N ARG A 226 4.76 9.61 6.91
CA ARG A 226 5.97 9.62 7.73
C ARG A 226 5.61 9.92 9.18
N GLU A 227 6.02 9.02 10.07
CA GLU A 227 5.73 9.07 11.50
C GLU A 227 6.11 10.43 12.11
N GLY A 228 5.15 11.08 12.76
CA GLY A 228 5.32 12.32 13.54
C GLY A 228 5.74 13.57 12.76
N ARG A 229 5.80 13.54 11.42
CA ARG A 229 6.33 14.66 10.62
C ARG A 229 5.60 14.95 9.31
N SER A 230 4.50 14.26 9.02
CA SER A 230 3.73 14.49 7.80
C SER A 230 2.96 15.81 7.89
N LEU A 231 3.05 16.64 6.85
CA LEU A 231 2.28 17.88 6.76
C LEU A 231 0.78 17.63 6.53
N MET A 232 0.43 16.47 5.98
CA MET A 232 -0.93 16.10 5.62
C MET A 232 -1.28 14.72 6.14
N SER A 233 -2.48 14.60 6.71
CA SER A 233 -3.00 13.32 7.18
C SER A 233 -4.26 12.93 6.43
N LEU A 234 -4.52 11.61 6.33
CA LEU A 234 -5.77 11.09 5.77
C LEU A 234 -6.99 11.60 6.56
N GLY A 235 -6.85 11.76 7.88
CA GLY A 235 -7.90 12.34 8.72
C GLY A 235 -8.22 13.79 8.34
N ALA A 236 -7.19 14.60 8.08
CA ALA A 236 -7.36 15.97 7.59
C ALA A 236 -8.02 15.99 6.19
N ALA A 237 -7.61 15.08 5.30
CA ALA A 237 -8.20 14.94 3.96
C ALA A 237 -9.69 14.57 4.01
N ARG A 238 -10.07 13.62 4.87
CA ARG A 238 -11.47 13.25 5.12
C ARG A 238 -12.28 14.40 5.70
N SER A 239 -11.72 15.10 6.70
CA SER A 239 -12.38 16.23 7.35
C SER A 239 -12.59 17.39 6.38
N PHE A 240 -11.65 17.59 5.46
CA PHE A 240 -11.76 18.56 4.37
C PHE A 240 -12.90 18.22 3.42
N GLU A 241 -12.96 16.99 2.90
CA GLU A 241 -14.04 16.57 1.98
C GLU A 241 -15.42 16.68 2.64
N GLN A 242 -15.57 16.19 3.88
CA GLN A 242 -16.83 16.32 4.65
C GLN A 242 -17.24 17.77 4.90
N ARG A 243 -16.27 18.68 5.10
CA ARG A 243 -16.56 20.11 5.25
C ARG A 243 -17.10 20.67 3.94
N CYS A 244 -16.48 20.34 2.82
CA CYS A 244 -16.94 20.80 1.52
C CYS A 244 -18.31 20.23 1.14
N GLU A 245 -18.60 18.96 1.48
CA GLU A 245 -19.93 18.37 1.30
C GLU A 245 -21.01 19.12 2.10
N ARG A 246 -20.72 19.47 3.37
CA ARG A 246 -21.64 20.27 4.20
C ARG A 246 -21.88 21.66 3.62
N MET A 247 -20.82 22.37 3.22
CA MET A 247 -20.93 23.71 2.64
C MET A 247 -21.75 23.74 1.35
N LYS A 248 -21.64 22.69 0.52
CA LYS A 248 -22.45 22.54 -0.69
C LYS A 248 -23.94 22.47 -0.39
N ASN A 249 -24.32 21.80 0.70
CA ASN A 249 -25.72 21.64 1.10
C ASN A 249 -26.29 22.91 1.76
N ASP A 250 -25.47 23.66 2.50
CA ASP A 250 -25.95 24.77 3.34
C ASP A 250 -26.05 26.12 2.61
N SER A 251 -25.31 26.32 1.50
CA SER A 251 -25.12 27.68 0.97
C SER A 251 -25.24 27.85 -0.54
N GLY A 252 -25.62 26.81 -1.30
CA GLY A 252 -25.61 26.87 -2.78
C GLY A 252 -24.24 27.24 -3.36
N SER A 253 -23.20 27.20 -2.51
CA SER A 253 -21.84 27.64 -2.78
C SER A 253 -21.16 26.61 -3.67
N THR A 254 -20.69 27.08 -4.83
CA THR A 254 -19.82 26.33 -5.74
C THR A 254 -18.41 26.25 -5.16
N PHE A 255 -18.22 25.43 -4.13
CA PHE A 255 -16.87 24.93 -3.86
C PHE A 255 -16.51 23.96 -5.00
N PRO A 256 -15.48 24.23 -5.82
CA PRO A 256 -15.25 23.52 -7.07
C PRO A 256 -14.46 22.24 -6.81
N LEU A 257 -15.02 21.31 -6.05
CA LEU A 257 -14.49 19.95 -6.02
C LEU A 257 -14.92 19.25 -7.30
N VAL A 258 -13.94 18.88 -8.12
CA VAL A 258 -14.19 18.10 -9.32
C VAL A 258 -14.66 16.71 -8.89
N LYS A 259 -15.91 16.35 -9.21
CA LYS A 259 -16.40 14.99 -9.00
C LYS A 259 -15.55 14.04 -9.84
N GLY A 260 -14.88 13.08 -9.21
CA GLY A 260 -14.01 12.15 -9.91
C GLY A 260 -13.95 10.75 -9.28
N GLY A 261 -12.97 9.96 -9.72
CA GLY A 261 -12.83 8.54 -9.37
C GLY A 261 -12.30 8.26 -7.96
N VAL A 262 -11.89 9.29 -7.22
CA VAL A 262 -11.32 9.18 -5.87
C VAL A 262 -12.04 10.09 -4.88
N SER A 263 -12.53 9.49 -3.81
CA SER A 263 -13.02 10.19 -2.60
C SER A 263 -12.12 9.83 -1.42
N PHE A 264 -11.76 10.77 -0.55
CA PHE A 264 -11.07 10.49 0.71
C PHE A 264 -11.95 9.75 1.73
N LEU A 265 -13.28 9.80 1.54
CA LEU A 265 -14.27 9.02 2.29
C LEU A 265 -14.41 7.57 1.82
N ASP A 266 -13.71 7.19 0.74
CA ASP A 266 -13.73 5.84 0.22
C ASP A 266 -13.21 4.82 1.27
N HIS A 267 -13.91 3.68 1.37
CA HIS A 267 -13.55 2.59 2.28
C HIS A 267 -12.28 1.85 1.83
N ARG A 268 -11.86 2.01 0.57
CA ARG A 268 -10.62 1.46 0.01
C ARG A 268 -9.35 2.07 0.61
N TRP A 269 -9.44 3.16 1.38
CA TRP A 269 -8.30 3.81 2.01
C TRP A 269 -7.71 3.02 3.18
N LEU A 270 -6.41 2.77 3.11
CA LEU A 270 -5.59 2.22 4.17
C LEU A 270 -4.55 3.24 4.59
N LEU A 271 -4.57 3.60 5.87
CA LEU A 271 -3.52 4.39 6.49
C LEU A 271 -2.35 3.48 6.89
N LEU A 272 -1.18 3.76 6.35
CA LEU A 272 0.09 3.08 6.65
C LEU A 272 1.14 4.08 7.11
N MET A 273 2.10 3.62 7.89
CA MET A 273 3.30 4.39 8.23
C MET A 273 4.44 4.02 7.28
N ASP A 274 5.29 4.97 6.90
CA ASP A 274 6.38 4.72 5.95
C ASP A 274 7.40 3.67 6.43
N VAL A 275 7.49 3.45 7.75
CA VAL A 275 8.28 2.37 8.36
C VAL A 275 7.90 0.98 7.85
N VAL A 276 6.64 0.79 7.44
CA VAL A 276 6.13 -0.47 6.88
C VAL A 276 6.74 -0.76 5.51
N LEU A 277 7.06 0.29 4.76
CA LEU A 277 7.63 0.21 3.42
C LEU A 277 9.15 0.29 3.43
N ARG A 278 9.81 0.26 4.59
CA ARG A 278 11.28 0.28 4.60
C ARG A 278 11.81 -1.00 3.94
N PRO A 279 12.48 -0.89 2.79
CA PRO A 279 12.97 -2.08 2.14
C PRO A 279 14.27 -2.53 2.84
N ASP A 280 14.52 -3.84 2.87
CA ASP A 280 15.84 -4.41 3.22
C ASP A 280 16.92 -4.09 2.16
N THR A 281 16.61 -3.24 1.17
CA THR A 281 17.51 -2.89 0.06
C THR A 281 18.12 -1.51 0.25
N ASN A 282 19.32 -1.32 -0.30
CA ASN A 282 20.05 -0.04 -0.35
C ASN A 282 19.29 1.13 -1.03
N VAL A 283 18.10 0.88 -1.59
CA VAL A 283 17.26 1.90 -2.25
C VAL A 283 16.24 2.44 -1.24
N GLY A 284 16.48 3.66 -0.73
CA GLY A 284 15.57 4.32 0.20
C GLY A 284 14.26 4.80 -0.45
N LEU A 285 13.20 4.91 0.35
CA LEU A 285 11.89 5.48 -0.04
C LEU A 285 11.95 6.96 -0.44
N TYR A 286 13.00 7.65 -0.02
CA TYR A 286 13.20 9.06 -0.28
C TYR A 286 14.58 9.27 -0.88
N ALA A 287 14.69 10.23 -1.79
CA ALA A 287 15.94 10.68 -2.40
C ALA A 287 16.01 12.21 -2.34
N ARG A 288 17.18 12.79 -2.65
CA ARG A 288 17.27 14.22 -2.95
C ARG A 288 17.02 14.40 -4.44
N ASP A 289 16.16 15.36 -4.80
CA ASP A 289 16.00 15.79 -6.17
C ASP A 289 17.31 16.45 -6.63
N PRO A 290 17.95 15.98 -7.72
CA PRO A 290 19.18 16.57 -8.21
C PRO A 290 19.02 18.05 -8.62
N ALA A 291 17.82 18.47 -9.02
CA ALA A 291 17.57 19.82 -9.52
C ALA A 291 17.36 20.84 -8.39
N THR A 292 16.62 20.47 -7.35
CA THR A 292 16.25 21.38 -6.24
C THR A 292 17.00 21.11 -4.95
N GLY A 293 17.61 19.93 -4.79
CA GLY A 293 18.21 19.46 -3.55
C GLY A 293 17.18 19.01 -2.49
N ASP A 294 15.89 19.17 -2.77
CA ASP A 294 14.79 18.84 -1.88
C ASP A 294 14.62 17.34 -1.70
N ARG A 295 14.11 16.94 -0.55
CA ARG A 295 13.80 15.54 -0.30
C ARG A 295 12.49 15.18 -0.98
N ILE A 296 12.55 14.30 -1.97
CA ILE A 296 11.41 13.78 -2.72
C ILE A 296 11.20 12.29 -2.46
N VAL A 297 10.04 11.78 -2.84
CA VAL A 297 9.75 10.34 -2.84
C VAL A 297 10.47 9.69 -4.02
N ASN A 298 11.20 8.61 -3.74
CA ASN A 298 11.92 7.83 -4.73
C ASN A 298 11.03 6.71 -5.29
N VAL A 299 10.57 6.88 -6.53
CA VAL A 299 9.66 5.95 -7.20
C VAL A 299 10.20 4.52 -7.24
N THR A 300 11.50 4.35 -7.49
CA THR A 300 12.16 3.03 -7.52
C THR A 300 12.14 2.37 -6.14
N GLY A 301 12.40 3.14 -5.09
CA GLY A 301 12.36 2.68 -3.70
C GLY A 301 10.95 2.26 -3.29
N VAL A 302 9.95 3.09 -3.64
CA VAL A 302 8.53 2.78 -3.38
C VAL A 302 8.10 1.53 -4.12
N ARG A 303 8.38 1.43 -5.42
CA ARG A 303 8.07 0.23 -6.22
C ARG A 303 8.65 -1.03 -5.60
N SER A 304 9.95 -1.00 -5.25
CA SER A 304 10.65 -2.11 -4.61
C SER A 304 9.99 -2.54 -3.29
N ALA A 305 9.53 -1.57 -2.50
CA ALA A 305 8.86 -1.83 -1.23
C ALA A 305 7.45 -2.41 -1.40
N LEU A 306 6.66 -1.89 -2.35
CA LEU A 306 5.28 -2.34 -2.59
C LEU A 306 5.21 -3.77 -3.15
N CYS A 307 6.25 -4.21 -3.87
CA CYS A 307 6.33 -5.56 -4.44
C CYS A 307 6.83 -6.63 -3.47
N LYS A 308 6.94 -6.31 -2.18
CA LYS A 308 7.44 -7.23 -1.16
C LYS A 308 6.40 -7.42 -0.07
N GLY A 309 6.24 -8.67 0.31
CA GLY A 309 5.44 -9.08 1.46
C GLY A 309 6.11 -10.26 2.15
N SER A 310 5.49 -10.73 3.22
CA SER A 310 5.94 -11.94 3.90
C SER A 310 4.82 -12.61 4.65
N LEU A 311 4.93 -13.93 4.80
CA LEU A 311 4.03 -14.73 5.61
C LEU A 311 4.86 -15.43 6.69
N TYR A 312 4.52 -15.17 7.94
CA TYR A 312 5.13 -15.78 9.11
C TYR A 312 4.13 -16.73 9.74
N LEU A 313 4.53 -17.97 10.00
CA LEU A 313 3.67 -19.01 10.59
C LEU A 313 4.28 -19.55 11.88
N ASP A 314 3.42 -19.86 12.84
CA ASP A 314 3.80 -20.51 14.10
C ASP A 314 3.99 -22.04 13.98
N TYR A 315 3.84 -22.57 12.76
CA TYR A 315 3.96 -23.98 12.42
C TYR A 315 4.73 -24.17 11.11
N VAL A 316 5.21 -25.40 10.89
CA VAL A 316 5.78 -25.83 9.62
C VAL A 316 4.69 -26.58 8.85
N PRO A 317 4.30 -26.14 7.64
CA PRO A 317 3.28 -26.80 6.84
C PRO A 317 3.66 -28.25 6.48
N ARG A 318 2.66 -29.14 6.43
CA ARG A 318 2.86 -30.57 6.12
C ARG A 318 3.53 -30.80 4.77
N THR A 319 3.20 -29.97 3.78
CA THR A 319 3.78 -29.99 2.43
C THR A 319 5.31 -29.85 2.41
N GLU A 320 5.91 -29.27 3.45
CA GLU A 320 7.37 -29.23 3.62
C GLU A 320 7.92 -30.39 4.44
N MET A 321 7.18 -30.88 5.44
CA MET A 321 7.59 -32.05 6.22
C MET A 321 7.77 -33.29 5.34
N ASP A 322 6.91 -33.46 4.32
CA ASP A 322 7.00 -34.57 3.38
C ASP A 322 8.22 -34.45 2.44
N ARG A 323 8.67 -33.22 2.11
CA ARG A 323 9.87 -32.99 1.30
C ARG A 323 11.17 -33.27 2.05
N THR A 324 11.24 -32.93 3.34
CA THR A 324 12.40 -33.29 4.18
C THR A 324 12.39 -34.76 4.59
N GLY A 325 11.21 -35.39 4.73
CA GLY A 325 11.08 -36.83 4.95
C GLY A 325 11.55 -37.66 3.75
N ALA A 326 11.21 -37.25 2.52
CA ALA A 326 11.60 -37.95 1.29
C ALA A 326 13.11 -37.83 0.96
N ALA A 327 13.79 -36.79 1.43
CA ALA A 327 15.24 -36.66 1.26
C ALA A 327 16.05 -37.57 2.21
N THR A 328 15.39 -38.22 3.19
CA THR A 328 16.07 -39.01 4.24
C THR A 328 15.72 -40.51 4.18
N THR A 329 15.09 -40.98 3.10
CA THR A 329 14.90 -42.42 2.87
C THR A 329 16.05 -43.00 2.05
N CYS A 330 16.94 -43.65 2.79
CA CYS A 330 17.99 -44.61 2.43
C CYS A 330 18.02 -45.10 0.97
N SER A 331 19.18 -44.94 0.33
CA SER A 331 19.68 -45.95 -0.62
C SER A 331 19.84 -47.28 0.13
N PRO A 332 19.16 -48.36 -0.27
CA PRO A 332 19.58 -49.68 0.14
C PRO A 332 20.86 -50.01 -0.64
N ALA A 333 21.98 -50.12 0.06
CA ALA A 333 23.16 -50.76 -0.50
C ALA A 333 22.81 -52.25 -0.69
N SER A 334 22.51 -52.61 -1.93
CA SER A 334 22.41 -53.98 -2.41
C SER A 334 23.72 -54.36 -3.09
N GLY A 335 24.32 -55.49 -2.68
CA GLY A 335 25.40 -56.18 -3.39
C GLY A 335 26.76 -56.04 -2.75
#